data_AF-A0A9W9WAD6-F1
#
_entry.id   AF-A0A9W9WAD6-F1
#
_cell.length_a   1.000
_cell.length_b   1.000
_cell.length_c   1.000
_cell.angle_alpha   90.00
_cell.angle_beta   90.00
_cell.angle_gamma   90.00
#
_symmetry.space_group_name_H-M   'P 1'
#
loop_
_entity.id
_entity.type
_entity.pdbx_description
1 polymer ?
#
loop_
_entity_poly.entity_id
_entity_poly.type
_entity_poly.pdbx_seq_one_letter_code
_entity_poly.pdbx_strand_id
1 'polypeptide(L)'
;MAELPFNFALNTGAQIPALGLGSFLMQEPLLYAVLHLITGIMCAGTWQSRPGEVRAAVKHALEAGYRHIDAAYCYGNEEKVGLGLQDAIATMGIKREDVFITTKLWCTYHTRVAENLDKT
;
A
#
# COMPACT_ATOMS: atom_id res chain seq x y z
N MET A 1 21.89 -9.70 -8.51
CA MET A 1 20.66 -9.94 -9.29
C MET A 1 19.54 -10.08 -8.27
N ALA A 2 18.60 -9.14 -8.18
CA ALA A 2 17.57 -9.20 -7.14
C ALA A 2 16.45 -10.15 -7.58
N GLU A 3 16.45 -11.38 -7.05
CA GLU A 3 15.25 -12.22 -7.10
C GLU A 3 14.20 -11.60 -6.18
N LEU A 4 13.06 -11.18 -6.72
CA LEU A 4 11.95 -10.63 -5.94
C LEU A 4 10.59 -11.06 -6.51
N PRO A 5 9.60 -11.42 -5.66
CA PRO A 5 9.70 -12.22 -4.45
C PRO A 5 8.81 -13.47 -4.55
N PHE A 6 9.06 -14.44 -3.66
CA PHE A 6 8.18 -15.58 -3.38
C PHE A 6 6.69 -15.17 -3.40
N ASN A 7 5.86 -15.89 -4.17
CA ASN A 7 4.42 -15.62 -4.29
C ASN A 7 3.62 -16.67 -3.52
N PHE A 8 2.49 -16.25 -2.95
CA PHE A 8 1.47 -17.17 -2.45
C PHE A 8 0.35 -17.31 -3.47
N ALA A 9 -0.17 -18.54 -3.59
CA ALA A 9 -1.41 -18.79 -4.31
C ALA A 9 -2.62 -18.50 -3.41
N LEU A 10 -3.51 -17.63 -3.86
CA LEU A 10 -4.81 -17.42 -3.24
C LEU A 10 -5.74 -18.60 -3.56
N ASN A 11 -6.79 -18.77 -2.76
CA ASN A 11 -7.80 -19.82 -2.98
C ASN A 11 -8.58 -19.68 -4.30
N THR A 12 -8.51 -18.51 -4.94
CA THR A 12 -9.05 -18.22 -6.27
C THR A 12 -8.08 -18.58 -7.41
N GLY A 13 -6.85 -19.01 -7.09
CA GLY A 13 -5.78 -19.29 -8.05
C GLY A 13 -4.91 -18.08 -8.42
N ALA A 14 -5.33 -16.86 -8.05
CA ALA A 14 -4.52 -15.66 -8.24
C ALA A 14 -3.23 -15.72 -7.41
N GLN A 15 -2.17 -15.07 -7.89
CA GLN A 15 -0.89 -14.98 -7.20
C GLN A 15 -0.77 -13.64 -6.49
N ILE A 16 -0.31 -13.66 -5.24
CA ILE A 16 0.01 -12.45 -4.46
C ILE A 16 1.48 -12.48 -4.04
N PRO A 17 2.24 -11.38 -4.23
CA PRO A 17 3.59 -11.29 -3.71
C PRO A 17 3.59 -11.39 -2.18
N ALA A 18 4.43 -12.28 -1.64
CA ALA A 18 4.49 -12.55 -0.19
C ALA A 18 4.93 -11.34 0.64
N LEU A 19 5.64 -10.40 0.00
CA LEU A 19 6.10 -9.16 0.62
C LEU A 19 5.38 -7.97 0.00
N GLY A 20 4.71 -7.17 0.83
CA GLY A 20 4.00 -5.96 0.42
C GLY A 20 4.40 -4.74 1.24
N LEU A 21 4.37 -3.56 0.61
CA LEU A 21 4.53 -2.26 1.27
C LEU A 21 3.18 -1.77 1.79
N GLY A 22 3.07 -1.47 3.09
CA GLY A 22 1.91 -0.78 3.64
C GLY A 22 2.02 0.75 3.47
N SER A 23 0.98 1.41 2.97
CA SER A 23 0.97 2.87 2.75
C SER A 23 0.42 3.68 3.91
N PHE A 24 0.24 3.10 5.10
CA PHE A 24 -0.34 3.82 6.23
C PHE A 24 0.53 5.02 6.66
N LEU A 25 -0.06 6.22 6.67
CA LEU A 25 0.54 7.45 7.21
C LEU A 25 -0.08 7.77 8.57
N MET A 26 0.67 7.61 9.66
CA MET A 26 0.22 8.02 10.99
C MET A 26 0.71 9.45 11.27
N GLN A 27 -0.21 10.43 11.30
CA GLN A 27 0.12 11.85 11.53
C GLN A 27 0.09 12.26 13.02
N GLU A 28 -0.52 11.45 13.90
CA GLU A 28 -0.77 11.83 15.30
C GLU A 28 -0.05 10.92 16.32
N PRO A 29 0.84 11.44 17.19
CA PRO A 29 1.64 10.66 18.13
C PRO A 29 0.84 9.96 19.26
N LEU A 30 -0.32 10.51 19.65
CA LEU A 30 -1.04 10.06 20.86
C LEU A 30 -1.84 8.77 20.66
N LEU A 31 -2.38 8.55 19.46
CA LEU A 31 -3.14 7.33 19.13
C LEU A 31 -2.22 6.08 19.05
N TYR A 32 -0.93 6.31 18.82
CA TYR A 32 0.11 5.29 18.72
C TYR A 32 0.41 4.61 20.05
N ALA A 33 0.57 5.35 21.16
CA ALA A 33 0.87 4.76 22.46
C ALA A 33 -0.18 3.72 22.86
N VAL A 34 -1.44 3.99 22.52
CA VAL A 34 -2.56 3.10 22.75
C VAL A 34 -2.50 1.89 21.82
N LEU A 35 -2.33 2.08 20.51
CA LEU A 35 -2.37 0.96 19.55
C LEU A 35 -1.15 0.03 19.62
N HIS A 36 0.06 0.57 19.93
CA HIS A 36 1.29 -0.22 20.10
C HIS A 36 1.24 -1.13 21.32
N LEU A 37 0.66 -0.64 22.42
CA LEU A 37 0.45 -1.43 23.64
C LEU A 37 -0.53 -2.60 23.40
N ILE A 38 -1.44 -2.47 22.43
CA ILE A 38 -2.51 -3.46 22.20
C ILE A 38 -2.14 -4.49 21.13
N THR A 39 -1.41 -4.11 20.07
CA THR A 39 -1.30 -4.95 18.86
C THR A 39 0.09 -5.48 18.52
N GLY A 40 1.18 -4.91 19.06
CA GLY A 40 2.53 -5.47 18.90
C GLY A 40 3.08 -5.57 17.45
N ILE A 41 2.50 -4.84 16.49
CA ILE A 41 2.82 -4.97 15.06
C ILE A 41 3.88 -3.92 14.64
N MET A 42 5.06 -4.42 14.24
CA MET A 42 6.04 -3.69 13.44
C MET A 42 5.72 -3.89 11.94
N CYS A 43 4.99 -2.97 11.33
CA CYS A 43 4.83 -2.92 9.86
C CYS A 43 5.82 -1.90 9.28
N ALA A 44 6.65 -2.32 8.32
CA ALA A 44 7.53 -1.45 7.52
C ALA A 44 6.71 -0.63 6.50
N GLY A 45 5.66 0.05 6.96
CA GLY A 45 4.89 0.98 6.14
C GLY A 45 5.56 2.34 6.04
N THR A 46 4.91 3.31 5.39
CA THR A 46 5.31 4.73 5.32
C THR A 46 5.19 5.45 6.69
N TRP A 47 5.58 4.77 7.75
CA TRP A 47 5.54 5.24 9.12
C TRP A 47 6.45 6.47 9.29
N GLN A 48 5.90 7.54 9.89
CA GLN A 48 6.53 8.87 10.07
C GLN A 48 6.73 9.72 8.82
N SER A 49 6.16 9.30 7.69
CA SER A 49 6.39 10.00 6.44
C SER A 49 5.72 11.37 6.36
N ARG A 50 6.47 12.42 6.03
CA ARG A 50 5.94 13.78 5.82
C ARG A 50 4.96 13.82 4.63
N PRO A 51 4.10 14.84 4.53
CA PRO A 51 3.28 15.05 3.34
C PRO A 51 4.15 15.03 2.07
N GLY A 52 3.89 14.07 1.17
CA GLY A 52 4.64 13.87 -0.08
C GLY A 52 5.56 12.65 -0.09
N GLU A 53 5.86 12.06 1.07
CA GLU A 53 6.77 10.91 1.14
C GLU A 53 6.14 9.57 0.71
N VAL A 54 4.80 9.43 0.69
CA VAL A 54 4.14 8.21 0.20
C VAL A 54 4.47 7.94 -1.27
N ARG A 55 4.41 8.99 -2.11
CA ARG A 55 4.76 8.88 -3.53
C ARG A 55 6.19 8.37 -3.69
N ALA A 56 7.12 8.97 -2.95
CA ALA A 56 8.52 8.56 -2.97
C ALA A 56 8.67 7.12 -2.44
N ALA A 57 8.07 6.78 -1.31
CA ALA A 57 8.18 5.45 -0.71
C ALA A 57 7.64 4.34 -1.63
N VAL A 58 6.49 4.56 -2.29
CA VAL A 58 5.95 3.62 -3.28
C VAL A 58 6.94 3.45 -4.43
N LYS A 59 7.46 4.55 -4.98
CA LYS A 59 8.47 4.51 -6.04
C LYS A 59 9.72 3.72 -5.62
N HIS A 60 10.29 4.02 -4.45
CA HIS A 60 11.49 3.35 -3.93
C HIS A 60 11.24 1.87 -3.63
N ALA A 61 10.07 1.50 -3.12
CA ALA A 61 9.73 0.09 -2.92
C ALA A 61 9.68 -0.66 -4.25
N LEU A 62 9.09 -0.06 -5.29
CA LEU A 62 9.06 -0.64 -6.64
C LEU A 62 10.47 -0.76 -7.26
N GLU A 63 11.37 0.21 -7.00
CA GLU A 63 12.81 0.16 -7.35
C GLU A 63 13.54 -0.95 -6.60
N ALA A 64 13.26 -1.10 -5.31
CA ALA A 64 13.72 -2.19 -4.47
C ALA A 64 13.05 -3.53 -4.80
N GLY A 65 12.19 -3.55 -5.84
CA GLY A 65 11.53 -4.68 -6.49
C GLY A 65 10.34 -5.28 -5.73
N TYR A 66 9.74 -4.54 -4.82
CA TYR A 66 8.40 -4.87 -4.33
C TYR A 66 7.43 -4.90 -5.49
N ARG A 67 6.45 -5.79 -5.41
CA ARG A 67 5.35 -5.90 -6.39
C ARG A 67 3.98 -5.93 -5.73
N HIS A 68 3.89 -5.73 -4.43
CA HIS A 68 2.63 -5.64 -3.69
C HIS A 68 2.58 -4.35 -2.90
N ILE A 69 1.53 -3.55 -3.13
CA ILE A 69 1.25 -2.30 -2.42
C ILE A 69 -0.09 -2.46 -1.69
N ASP A 70 -0.08 -2.27 -0.37
CA ASP A 70 -1.26 -2.30 0.50
C ASP A 70 -1.66 -0.88 0.91
N ALA A 71 -2.88 -0.49 0.54
CA ALA A 71 -3.49 0.80 0.85
C ALA A 71 -4.86 0.60 1.53
N ALA A 72 -5.52 1.71 1.84
CA ALA A 72 -6.90 1.74 2.31
C ALA A 72 -7.48 3.14 2.14
N TYR A 73 -8.79 3.25 1.91
CA TYR A 73 -9.48 4.53 1.78
C TYR A 73 -9.26 5.45 3.00
N CYS A 74 -9.32 4.89 4.21
CA CYS A 74 -9.17 5.67 5.44
C CYS A 74 -7.77 6.25 5.65
N TYR A 75 -6.78 5.85 4.85
CA TYR A 75 -5.43 6.41 4.93
C TYR A 75 -5.35 7.78 4.25
N GLY A 76 -6.32 8.13 3.40
CA GLY A 76 -6.41 9.44 2.76
C GLY A 76 -5.22 9.78 1.87
N ASN A 77 -4.55 8.77 1.31
CA ASN A 77 -3.32 8.94 0.54
C ASN A 77 -3.25 8.11 -0.75
N GLU A 78 -4.36 7.52 -1.19
CA GLU A 78 -4.42 6.66 -2.38
C GLU A 78 -4.02 7.43 -3.66
N GLU A 79 -4.35 8.71 -3.75
CA GLU A 79 -3.86 9.59 -4.83
C GLU A 79 -2.32 9.61 -4.88
N LYS A 80 -1.65 9.70 -3.72
CA LYS A 80 -0.18 9.71 -3.64
C LYS A 80 0.42 8.34 -3.97
N VAL A 81 -0.28 7.26 -3.61
CA VAL A 81 0.09 5.90 -4.02
C VAL A 81 0.03 5.76 -5.54
N GLY A 82 -1.07 6.24 -6.16
CA GLY A 82 -1.25 6.25 -7.62
C GLY A 82 -0.16 7.03 -8.34
N LEU A 83 0.21 8.22 -7.83
CA LEU A 83 1.32 9.01 -8.39
C LEU A 83 2.67 8.27 -8.30
N GLY A 84 2.95 7.59 -7.18
CA GLY A 84 4.19 6.81 -7.03
C GLY A 84 4.25 5.62 -7.98
N LEU A 85 3.11 4.97 -8.22
CA LEU A 85 2.98 3.90 -9.19
C LEU A 85 3.18 4.41 -10.63
N GLN A 86 2.56 5.54 -10.99
CA GLN A 86 2.72 6.16 -12.31
C GLN A 86 4.19 6.52 -12.58
N ASP A 87 4.88 7.10 -11.60
CA ASP A 87 6.31 7.40 -11.71
C ASP A 87 7.12 6.13 -11.99
N ALA A 88 6.88 5.07 -11.22
CA ALA A 88 7.62 3.82 -11.37
C ALA A 88 7.36 3.15 -12.72
N ILE A 89 6.10 3.11 -13.18
CA ILE A 89 5.73 2.58 -14.49
C ILE A 89 6.42 3.39 -15.60
N ALA A 90 6.43 4.71 -15.49
CA ALA A 90 7.04 5.59 -16.49
C ALA A 90 8.58 5.49 -16.53
N THR A 91 9.24 5.27 -15.38
CA THR A 91 10.71 5.34 -15.30
C THR A 91 11.43 4.00 -15.20
N MET A 92 10.75 2.90 -14.84
CA MET A 92 11.40 1.63 -14.48
C MET A 92 11.00 0.44 -15.37
N GLY A 93 10.15 0.68 -16.38
CA GLY A 93 9.66 -0.39 -17.26
C GLY A 93 8.76 -1.41 -16.56
N ILE A 94 8.26 -1.09 -15.36
CA ILE A 94 7.27 -1.89 -14.64
C ILE A 94 5.93 -1.71 -15.34
N LYS A 95 5.20 -2.80 -15.58
CA LYS A 95 3.85 -2.75 -16.15
C LYS A 95 2.80 -2.83 -15.05
N ARG A 96 1.57 -2.45 -15.37
CA ARG A 96 0.47 -2.50 -14.40
C ARG A 96 0.23 -3.94 -13.95
N GLU A 97 0.30 -4.91 -14.85
CA GLU A 97 0.12 -6.34 -14.55
C GLU A 97 1.17 -6.92 -13.61
N ASP A 98 2.33 -6.26 -13.46
CA ASP A 98 3.40 -6.72 -12.56
C ASP A 98 3.11 -6.39 -11.09
N VAL A 99 2.12 -5.53 -10.80
CA VAL A 99 1.89 -4.99 -9.45
C VAL A 99 0.54 -5.47 -8.89
N PHE A 100 0.57 -6.06 -7.71
CA PHE A 100 -0.60 -6.34 -6.90
C PHE A 100 -0.93 -5.13 -6.02
N ILE A 101 -2.16 -4.63 -6.08
CA ILE A 101 -2.62 -3.50 -5.28
C ILE A 101 -3.80 -3.93 -4.44
N THR A 102 -3.70 -3.70 -3.14
CA THR A 102 -4.78 -3.93 -2.19
C THR A 102 -5.29 -2.59 -1.68
N THR A 103 -6.61 -2.43 -1.62
CA THR A 103 -7.27 -1.35 -0.88
C THR A 103 -8.39 -1.93 -0.01
N LYS A 104 -8.93 -1.12 0.90
CA LYS A 104 -9.90 -1.54 1.92
C LYS A 104 -11.07 -0.58 1.94
N LEU A 105 -12.27 -1.16 1.86
CA LEU A 105 -13.54 -0.49 2.09
C LEU A 105 -13.56 0.13 3.49
N TRP A 106 -14.02 1.38 3.61
CA TRP A 106 -14.18 2.01 4.90
C TRP A 106 -15.56 1.73 5.52
N CYS A 107 -15.60 1.64 6.86
CA CYS A 107 -16.79 1.21 7.61
C CYS A 107 -18.05 2.02 7.30
N THR A 108 -17.92 3.31 6.94
CA THR A 108 -19.05 4.19 6.61
C THR A 108 -19.64 3.94 5.21
N TYR A 109 -19.07 3.01 4.44
CA TYR A 109 -19.47 2.64 3.09
C TYR A 109 -19.92 1.18 2.95
N HIS A 110 -20.15 0.45 4.05
CA HIS A 110 -20.63 -0.94 3.98
C HIS A 110 -21.92 -1.13 3.16
N THR A 111 -22.78 -0.11 3.10
CA THR A 111 -24.02 -0.12 2.28
C THR A 111 -23.85 0.48 0.90
N ARG A 112 -22.67 1.04 0.58
CA ARG A 112 -22.38 1.82 -0.65
C ARG A 112 -20.99 1.48 -1.18
N VAL A 113 -20.71 0.19 -1.34
CA VAL A 113 -19.38 -0.32 -1.68
C VAL A 113 -18.85 0.27 -2.98
N ALA A 114 -19.68 0.32 -4.03
CA ALA A 114 -19.30 0.89 -5.32
C ALA A 114 -18.87 2.36 -5.21
N GLU A 115 -19.59 3.15 -4.39
CA GLU A 115 -19.24 4.56 -4.18
C GLU A 115 -17.87 4.73 -3.51
N ASN A 116 -17.49 3.84 -2.58
CA ASN A 116 -16.14 3.90 -2.00
C ASN A 116 -15.09 3.46 -3.01
N LEU A 117 -15.38 2.43 -3.79
CA LEU A 117 -14.45 1.92 -4.81
C LEU A 117 -14.16 3.00 -5.87
N ASP A 118 -15.17 3.76 -6.31
CA ASP A 118 -14.99 4.85 -7.28
C ASP A 118 -14.21 6.05 -6.72
N LYS A 119 -14.12 6.16 -5.39
CA LYS A 119 -13.40 7.23 -4.69
C LYS A 119 -11.95 6.87 -4.35
N THR A 120 -11.58 5.62 -4.53
CA THR A 120 -10.24 5.06 -4.27
C THR A 120 -9.44 5.06 -5.56
#